data_AF-A0A0S8GTA5-F1
#
_entry.id   AF-A0A0S8GTA5-F1
#
_cell.length_a   1.000
_cell.length_b   1.000
_cell.length_c   1.000
_cell.angle_alpha   90.00
_cell.angle_beta   90.00
_cell.angle_gamma   90.00
#
_symmetry.space_group_name_H-M   'P 1'
#
loop_
_entity.id
_entity.type
_entity.pdbx_description
1 polymer ?
#
loop_
_entity_poly.entity_id
_entity_poly.type
_entity_poly.pdbx_seq_one_letter_code
_entity_poly.pdbx_strand_id
1 'polypeptide(L)' 'MGRIITNVRITNLLDRESVLTCDALVDTSAAFMVLPQAWKDRLGKIISVREIDCEIATQ' A
#
# COMPACT_ATOMS: atom_id res chain seq x y z
N MET A 1 18.93 14.50 1.92
CA MET A 1 17.99 14.09 2.99
C MET A 1 17.88 12.57 2.97
N GLY A 2 17.99 11.91 4.14
CA GLY A 2 17.87 10.45 4.23
C GLY A 2 16.43 9.99 4.02
N ARG A 3 16.25 8.82 3.40
CA ARG A 3 14.96 8.12 3.31
C ARG A 3 15.05 6.88 4.17
N ILE A 4 14.05 6.64 5.02
CA ILE A 4 13.95 5.39 5.75
C ILE A 4 13.12 4.44 4.89
N ILE A 5 13.74 3.36 4.45
CA ILE A 5 13.11 2.31 3.65
C ILE A 5 13.15 1.03 4.47
N THR A 6 12.04 0.31 4.50
CA THR A 6 11.93 -0.97 5.21
C THR A 6 11.30 -2.03 4.31
N ASN A 7 11.78 -3.27 4.42
CA ASN A 7 11.16 -4.38 3.72
C ASN A 7 9.89 -4.80 4.45
N VAL A 8 8.77 -4.82 3.74
CA VAL A 8 7.47 -5.21 4.30
C VAL A 8 6.90 -6.42 3.55
N ARG A 9 6.17 -7.25 4.29
CA ARG A 9 5.36 -8.34 3.76
C ARG A 9 3.89 -8.02 4.01
N ILE A 10 3.12 -7.88 2.94
CA ILE A 10 1.70 -7.58 2.94
C ILE A 10 0.95 -8.84 2.51
N THR A 11 -0.06 -9.23 3.28
CA THR A 11 -0.88 -10.41 3.00
C THR A 11 -2.35 -10.03 3.02
N ASN A 12 -3.13 -10.54 2.05
CA ASN A 12 -4.58 -10.37 2.09
C ASN A 12 -5.18 -11.23 3.21
N LEU A 13 -6.00 -10.62 4.06
CA LEU A 13 -6.65 -11.31 5.19
C LEU A 13 -7.58 -12.44 4.74
N LEU A 14 -8.25 -12.26 3.60
CA LEU A 14 -9.24 -13.19 3.05
C LEU A 14 -8.63 -14.20 2.05
N ASP A 15 -7.40 -13.96 1.61
CA ASP A 15 -6.65 -14.83 0.71
C ASP A 15 -5.16 -14.83 1.10
N ARG A 16 -4.78 -15.74 1.99
CA ARG A 16 -3.44 -15.75 2.59
C ARG A 16 -2.32 -16.17 1.65
N GLU A 17 -2.65 -16.75 0.50
CA GLU A 17 -1.68 -17.09 -0.55
C GLU A 17 -1.27 -15.86 -1.36
N SER A 18 -2.14 -14.84 -1.40
CA SER A 18 -1.82 -13.53 -1.98
C SER A 18 -0.88 -12.74 -1.06
N VAL A 19 0.41 -12.88 -1.34
CA VAL A 19 1.51 -12.25 -0.59
C VAL A 19 2.30 -11.29 -1.49
N LEU A 20 2.49 -10.07 -1.02
CA LEU A 20 3.32 -9.06 -1.66
C LEU A 20 4.46 -8.64 -0.73
N THR A 21 5.69 -8.79 -1.20
CA THR A 21 6.88 -8.26 -0.52
C THR A 21 7.41 -7.08 -1.32
N CYS A 22 7.69 -5.97 -0.65
CA CYS A 22 8.28 -4.79 -1.26
C CYS A 22 9.04 -3.95 -0.24
N ASP A 23 9.90 -3.08 -0.76
CA ASP A 23 10.51 -2.02 0.02
C ASP A 23 9.54 -0.83 0.09
N ALA A 24 9.19 -0.42 1.31
CA ALA A 24 8.28 0.68 1.58
C ALA A 24 9.01 1.86 2.22
N LEU A 25 8.64 3.07 1.79
CA LEU A 25 9.07 4.31 2.44
C LEU A 25 8.34 4.47 3.77
N VAL A 26 9.07 4.76 4.84
CA VAL A 26 8.48 5.16 6.11
C VAL A 26 8.17 6.66 6.06
N ASP A 27 6.89 6.99 5.94
CA ASP A 27 6.37 8.36 5.97
C ASP A 27 5.49 8.57 7.20
N THR A 28 6.01 9.28 8.21
CA THR A 28 5.30 9.57 9.46
C THR A 28 4.16 10.57 9.29
N SER A 29 4.09 11.26 8.15
CA SER A 29 3.03 12.23 7.84
C SER A 29 1.87 11.62 7.04
N ALA A 30 2.01 10.39 6.54
CA ALA A 30 0.96 9.68 5.84
C ALA A 30 -0.05 9.04 6.81
N ALA A 31 -1.35 9.24 6.55
CA ALA A 31 -2.42 8.63 7.35
C ALA A 31 -2.61 7.13 7.08
N PHE A 32 -2.26 6.67 5.87
CA PHE A 32 -2.46 5.29 5.42
C PHE A 32 -1.29 4.80 4.58
N MET A 33 -1.16 3.48 4.47
CA MET A 33 -0.29 2.86 3.47
C MET A 33 -0.90 3.06 2.08
N VAL A 34 -0.14 3.68 1.18
CA VAL A 34 -0.52 3.87 -0.21
C VAL A 34 0.23 2.85 -1.06
N LEU A 35 -0.51 2.07 -1.85
CA LEU A 35 0.04 1.06 -2.75
C LEU A 35 -0.28 1.43 -4.20
N PRO A 36 0.59 1.11 -5.17
CA PRO A 36 0.30 1.31 -6.58
C PRO A 36 -0.97 0.55 -7.01
N GLN A 37 -1.87 1.22 -7.72
CA GLN A 37 -3.10 0.60 -8.23
C GLN A 37 -2.81 -0.64 -9.10
N ALA A 38 -1.70 -0.62 -9.85
CA ALA A 38 -1.25 -1.74 -10.68
C ALA A 38 -0.92 -3.01 -9.88
N TRP A 39 -0.78 -2.92 -8.55
CA TRP A 39 -0.54 -4.08 -7.68
C TRP A 39 -1.81 -4.71 -7.13
N LYS A 40 -2.99 -4.16 -7.44
CA LYS A 40 -4.26 -4.65 -6.93
C LYS A 40 -4.45 -6.15 -7.19
N ASP A 41 -4.13 -6.61 -8.40
CA ASP A 41 -4.26 -8.03 -8.78
C ASP A 41 -3.26 -8.93 -8.04
N ARG A 42 -2.11 -8.41 -7.61
CA ARG A 42 -1.10 -9.15 -6.83
C ARG A 42 -1.53 -9.41 -5.39
N LEU A 43 -2.52 -8.69 -4.91
CA LEU A 43 -3.12 -8.85 -3.57
C LEU A 43 -4.40 -9.70 -3.62
N GLY A 44 -4.69 -10.31 -4.76
CA GLY A 44 -5.89 -11.11 -4.97
C GLY A 44 -7.16 -10.25 -4.99
N LYS A 45 -8.29 -10.87 -4.65
CA LYS A 45 -9.58 -10.17 -4.65
C LYS A 45 -9.69 -9.26 -3.43
N ILE A 46 -9.54 -7.94 -3.65
CA ILE A 46 -9.76 -6.93 -2.62
C ILE A 46 -11.20 -6.43 -2.68
N ILE A 47 -11.88 -6.41 -1.53
CA ILE A 47 -13.20 -5.79 -1.38
C ILE A 47 -13.00 -4.28 -1.18
N SER A 48 -13.53 -3.46 -2.08
CA SER A 48 -13.53 -2.01 -1.90
C SER A 48 -14.49 -1.64 -0.77
N VAL A 49 -13.98 -0.98 0.27
CA VAL A 49 -14.80 -0.49 1.39
C VAL A 49 -15.40 0.87 1.07
N ARG A 50 -14.59 1.74 0.45
CA ARG A 50 -14.96 3.11 0.07
C ARG A 50 -14.01 3.61 -1.01
N GLU A 51 -14.55 4.36 -1.97
CA GLU A 51 -13.78 5.21 -2.86
C GLU A 51 -13.83 6.64 -2.33
N ILE A 52 -12.67 7.31 -2.29
CA ILE A 52 -12.55 8.70 -1.83
C ILE A 52 -11.77 9.49 -2.86
N ASP A 53 -12.12 10.77 -3.00
CA ASP A 53 -11.30 11.72 -3.72
C ASP A 53 -10.02 11.96 -2.90
N CYS A 54 -8.90 11.48 -3.42
CA CYS A 54 -7.60 11.59 -2.77
C CYS A 54 -6.83 12.76 -3.38
N GLU A 55 -6.74 13.85 -2.61
CA GLU A 55 -5.89 14.98 -2.95
C GLU A 55 -4.49 14.74 -2.39
N ILE A 56 -3.50 14.77 -3.26
CA ILE A 56 -2.09 14.75 -2.88
C ILE A 56 -1.55 16.18 -2.96
N ALA A 57 -0.65 16.54 -2.05
CA ALA A 57 0.00 17.85 -2.10
C ALA A 57 0.77 17.98 -3.43
N THR A 58 0.30 18.85 -4.31
CA THR A 58 1.06 19.32 -5.48
C THR A 58 1.96 20.44 -4.99
N GLN A 59 3.28 20.19 -4.99
CA GLN A 59 4.29 21.15 -4.51
C GLN A 59 4.11 22.56 -5.06
#